data_AF-A0AAN7DY73-F1
#
_entry.id   AF-A0AAN7DY73-F1
#
_cell.length_a   1.000
_cell.length_b   1.000
_cell.length_c   1.000
_cell.angle_alpha   90.00
_cell.angle_beta   90.00
_cell.angle_gamma   90.00
#
_symmetry.space_group_name_H-M   'P 1'
#
loop_
_entity.id
_entity.type
_entity.pdbx_description
1 polymer ?
#
loop_
_entity_poly.entity_id
_entity_poly.type
_entity_poly.pdbx_seq_one_letter_code
_entity_poly.pdbx_strand_id
1 'polypeptide(L)'
;YDVFLSFRGEDTRNGFTSHLNGILRHNGINTFMDDELPRGEKISAELLEAIESSKISIIVFSKNYASSTWCLDELVKILECKNNGQVVLPVFYKVDPSDVRNQHEKFGEALAKHEKKFKDNKEKVQRWRAALNEASHISGWHYKNDRPQFRFIEEILEEILSAKLNRTQVFVVKYPVGIDSRIEEISRLLDIESNDVRMLVIHGLPGIGKTTIAKALFNLIAYRFEGSSFLEDVRENSKTNGGVLQLQKALYYEILRVGKLKVHGISKRINEIMEKLRYKKFLLILDDVDKLDQVENLLGKCNWFASGSRIIITTREKKLLSTLREDCHLFYYKVKKLDECESRELFCQHALKRNKPIEDYSELVHQFIGYAKGLPLVLKIIGADLYDKNLQCWKSALDKYKRIPNSNIQEVLKISYDGLDQIQRDIFLDVACFFKGFYKNLVVDILQSSNFHDPYYDIEKLIDKSLIVITKDDKLLMHDLIQQMGLEIARQESEVSKKYRRLLCYEDAPEVLNEDTV
;
A
#
# COMPACT_ATOMS: atom_id res chain seq x y z
N TYR A 1 19.63 -6.48 -9.09
CA TYR A 1 19.41 -7.83 -8.51
C TYR A 1 18.78 -7.73 -7.13
N ASP A 2 18.32 -8.83 -6.50
CA ASP A 2 17.89 -8.78 -5.09
C ASP A 2 19.11 -8.66 -4.18
N VAL A 3 20.15 -9.47 -4.43
CA VAL A 3 21.39 -9.50 -3.63
C VAL A 3 22.61 -9.50 -4.54
N PHE A 4 23.60 -8.66 -4.23
CA PHE A 4 24.96 -8.70 -4.78
C PHE A 4 25.92 -9.34 -3.77
N LEU A 5 26.74 -10.30 -4.20
CA LEU A 5 27.74 -10.96 -3.35
C LEU A 5 29.15 -10.47 -3.72
N SER A 6 29.79 -9.69 -2.84
CA SER A 6 31.22 -9.35 -2.95
C SER A 6 32.05 -10.29 -2.07
N PHE A 7 33.07 -10.92 -2.64
CA PHE A 7 33.89 -11.92 -1.94
C PHE A 7 35.24 -12.12 -2.62
N ARG A 8 36.19 -12.73 -1.91
CA ARG A 8 37.44 -13.19 -2.51
C ARG A 8 37.24 -14.58 -3.11
N GLY A 9 37.24 -14.66 -4.44
CA GLY A 9 37.01 -15.92 -5.16
C GLY A 9 37.93 -17.08 -4.72
N GLU A 10 39.22 -16.81 -4.53
CA GLU A 10 40.18 -17.83 -4.09
C GLU A 10 39.89 -18.40 -2.69
N ASP A 11 39.23 -17.65 -1.82
CA ASP A 11 39.02 -18.05 -0.42
C ASP A 11 37.66 -18.75 -0.23
N THR A 12 36.59 -18.26 -0.85
CA THR A 12 35.22 -18.67 -0.48
C THR A 12 34.33 -19.09 -1.65
N ARG A 13 34.76 -18.98 -2.92
CA ARG A 13 33.93 -19.24 -4.11
C ARG A 13 33.25 -20.60 -4.07
N ASN A 14 34.05 -21.66 -3.96
CA ASN A 14 33.55 -23.05 -4.01
C ASN A 14 33.09 -23.57 -2.64
N GLY A 15 33.08 -22.74 -1.60
CA GLY A 15 32.74 -23.12 -0.24
C GLY A 15 31.58 -22.29 0.30
N PHE A 16 31.89 -21.38 1.22
CA PHE A 16 30.87 -20.59 1.91
C PHE A 16 30.00 -19.78 0.95
N THR A 17 30.59 -19.09 -0.03
CA THR A 17 29.84 -18.20 -0.91
C THR A 17 28.96 -18.97 -1.90
N SER A 18 29.40 -20.09 -2.46
CA SER A 18 28.54 -20.93 -3.33
C SER A 18 27.34 -21.50 -2.56
N HIS A 19 27.53 -21.96 -1.33
CA HIS A 19 26.44 -22.46 -0.50
C HIS A 19 25.43 -21.35 -0.15
N LEU A 20 25.93 -20.16 0.23
CA LEU A 20 25.07 -19.00 0.46
C LEU A 20 24.29 -18.64 -0.81
N ASN A 21 24.97 -18.53 -1.96
CA ASN A 21 24.34 -18.23 -3.25
C ASN A 21 23.27 -19.26 -3.63
N GLY A 22 23.58 -20.55 -3.48
CA GLY A 22 22.66 -21.65 -3.77
C GLY A 22 21.40 -21.62 -2.89
N ILE A 23 21.58 -21.40 -1.58
CA ILE A 23 20.47 -21.30 -0.64
C ILE A 23 19.59 -20.07 -0.93
N LEU A 24 20.20 -18.92 -1.24
CA LEU A 24 19.45 -17.71 -1.63
C LEU A 24 18.64 -17.96 -2.90
N ARG A 25 19.24 -18.53 -3.95
CA ARG A 25 18.55 -18.85 -5.21
C ARG A 25 17.43 -19.87 -5.02
N HIS A 26 17.66 -20.92 -4.21
CA HIS A 26 16.64 -21.91 -3.87
C HIS A 26 15.40 -21.28 -3.20
N ASN A 27 15.59 -20.18 -2.45
CA ASN A 27 14.52 -19.42 -1.82
C ASN A 27 13.99 -18.27 -2.70
N GLY A 28 14.23 -18.31 -4.02
CA GLY A 28 13.69 -17.33 -4.97
C GLY A 28 14.31 -15.93 -4.85
N ILE A 29 15.52 -15.82 -4.30
CA ILE A 29 16.27 -14.57 -4.23
C ILE A 29 17.17 -14.47 -5.45
N ASN A 30 16.96 -13.44 -6.27
CA ASN A 30 17.75 -13.22 -7.48
C ASN A 30 19.13 -12.65 -7.10
N THR A 31 20.13 -13.51 -7.05
CA THR A 31 21.51 -13.15 -6.66
C THR A 31 22.42 -12.93 -7.87
N PHE A 32 23.20 -11.86 -7.80
CA PHE A 32 24.40 -11.71 -8.62
C PHE A 32 25.61 -12.19 -7.81
N MET A 33 26.27 -13.23 -8.32
CA MET A 33 27.55 -13.71 -7.83
C MET A 33 28.54 -13.50 -8.96
N ASP A 34 29.66 -12.82 -8.67
CA ASP A 34 30.71 -12.57 -9.66
C ASP A 34 31.43 -13.88 -10.04
N ASP A 35 30.81 -14.61 -10.96
CA ASP A 35 31.22 -15.94 -11.42
C ASP A 35 32.01 -15.88 -12.74
N GLU A 36 31.95 -14.78 -13.49
CA GLU A 36 32.44 -14.74 -14.88
C GLU A 36 32.94 -13.37 -15.35
N LEU A 37 34.14 -12.93 -14.93
CA LEU A 37 34.91 -11.98 -15.74
C LEU A 37 36.41 -12.36 -15.77
N PRO A 38 37.04 -12.40 -16.96
CA PRO A 38 38.46 -12.71 -17.10
C PRO A 38 39.30 -11.60 -16.46
N ARG A 39 40.43 -12.02 -15.86
CA ARG A 39 41.41 -11.15 -15.18
C ARG A 39 41.73 -9.89 -16.02
N GLY A 40 41.19 -8.75 -15.60
CA GLY A 40 41.51 -7.41 -16.12
C GLY A 40 41.37 -6.38 -15.00
N GLU A 41 42.21 -5.35 -14.98
CA GLU A 41 42.41 -4.46 -13.82
C GLU A 41 41.30 -3.39 -13.60
N LYS A 42 40.14 -3.46 -14.28
CA LYS A 42 39.02 -2.51 -14.13
C LYS A 42 37.66 -3.20 -14.03
N ILE A 43 36.84 -2.77 -13.07
CA ILE A 43 35.43 -3.17 -12.93
C ILE A 43 34.70 -2.93 -14.26
N SER A 44 34.02 -3.95 -14.79
CA SER A 44 33.22 -3.81 -16.01
C SER A 44 32.00 -2.91 -15.76
N ALA A 45 31.48 -2.29 -16.82
CA ALA A 45 30.24 -1.50 -16.72
C ALA A 45 29.07 -2.36 -16.19
N GLU A 46 29.00 -3.63 -16.62
CA GLU A 46 28.00 -4.60 -16.18
C GLU A 46 28.07 -4.89 -14.67
N LEU A 47 29.29 -4.98 -14.11
CA LEU A 47 29.46 -5.20 -12.68
C LEU A 47 29.07 -3.97 -11.86
N LEU A 48 29.40 -2.76 -12.33
CA LEU A 48 28.94 -1.52 -11.69
C LEU A 48 27.41 -1.44 -11.70
N GLU A 49 26.79 -1.75 -12.83
CA GLU A 49 25.33 -1.78 -12.98
C GLU A 49 24.71 -2.86 -12.08
N ALA A 50 25.34 -4.02 -11.92
CA ALA A 50 24.89 -5.05 -10.99
C ALA A 50 24.94 -4.58 -9.53
N ILE A 51 26.01 -3.88 -9.13
CA ILE A 51 26.13 -3.28 -7.78
C ILE A 51 25.08 -2.20 -7.59
N GLU A 52 24.92 -1.26 -8.53
CA GLU A 52 23.97 -0.15 -8.44
C GLU A 52 22.51 -0.62 -8.45
N SER A 53 22.18 -1.62 -9.27
CA SER A 53 20.82 -2.17 -9.40
C SER A 53 20.43 -3.16 -8.31
N SER A 54 21.34 -3.45 -7.36
CA SER A 54 21.09 -4.41 -6.29
C SER A 54 20.38 -3.78 -5.08
N LYS A 55 19.46 -4.51 -4.46
CA LYS A 55 18.76 -4.04 -3.25
C LYS A 55 19.61 -4.19 -1.98
N ILE A 56 20.37 -5.29 -1.92
CA ILE A 56 21.20 -5.70 -0.80
C ILE A 56 22.59 -6.08 -1.34
N SER A 57 23.64 -5.66 -0.66
CA SER A 57 25.02 -6.05 -0.94
C SER A 57 25.61 -6.78 0.26
N ILE A 58 26.01 -8.04 0.07
CA ILE A 58 26.67 -8.86 1.09
C ILE A 58 28.16 -8.85 0.81
N ILE A 59 28.94 -8.48 1.82
CA ILE A 59 30.41 -8.44 1.73
C ILE A 59 30.96 -9.58 2.56
N VAL A 60 31.56 -10.58 1.93
CA VAL A 60 32.21 -11.71 2.61
C VAL A 60 33.69 -11.40 2.80
N PHE A 61 34.03 -10.86 3.97
CA PHE A 61 35.41 -10.64 4.37
C PHE A 61 36.08 -11.96 4.73
N SER A 62 37.10 -12.31 3.95
CA SER A 62 37.99 -13.45 4.17
C SER A 62 39.43 -12.98 4.37
N LYS A 63 40.30 -13.90 4.80
CA LYS A 63 41.70 -13.59 5.16
C LYS A 63 42.48 -12.86 4.06
N ASN A 64 42.21 -13.16 2.79
CA ASN A 64 42.91 -12.54 1.65
C ASN A 64 42.04 -11.53 0.89
N TYR A 65 40.91 -11.07 1.43
CA TYR A 65 40.00 -10.14 0.73
C TYR A 65 40.71 -8.89 0.23
N ALA A 66 41.47 -8.20 1.10
CA ALA A 66 42.20 -6.98 0.76
C ALA A 66 43.39 -7.19 -0.20
N SER A 67 43.77 -8.43 -0.51
CA SER A 67 44.81 -8.69 -1.54
C SER A 67 44.31 -8.37 -2.95
N SER A 68 43.00 -8.38 -3.16
CA SER A 68 42.34 -8.13 -4.44
C SER A 68 42.02 -6.65 -4.60
N THR A 69 42.63 -5.97 -5.57
CA THR A 69 42.24 -4.59 -5.92
C THR A 69 40.78 -4.52 -6.39
N TRP A 70 40.30 -5.59 -7.03
CA TRP A 70 38.93 -5.72 -7.51
C TRP A 70 37.92 -5.72 -6.35
N CYS A 71 38.14 -6.57 -5.33
CA CYS A 71 37.25 -6.63 -4.17
C CYS A 71 37.24 -5.29 -3.41
N LEU A 72 38.38 -4.60 -3.36
CA LEU A 72 38.48 -3.27 -2.73
C LEU A 72 37.76 -2.18 -3.54
N ASP A 73 37.83 -2.22 -4.88
CA ASP A 73 37.09 -1.29 -5.73
C ASP A 73 35.56 -1.56 -5.67
N GLU A 74 35.12 -2.81 -5.64
CA GLU A 74 33.71 -3.17 -5.39
C GLU A 74 33.22 -2.64 -4.05
N LEU A 75 34.00 -2.83 -2.98
CA LEU A 75 33.66 -2.38 -1.64
C LEU A 75 33.41 -0.86 -1.60
N VAL A 76 34.28 -0.08 -2.25
CA VAL A 76 34.10 1.37 -2.36
C VAL A 76 32.77 1.68 -3.06
N LYS A 77 32.47 1.01 -4.17
CA LYS A 77 31.23 1.25 -4.91
C LYS A 77 29.98 0.87 -4.11
N ILE A 78 30.02 -0.25 -3.38
CA ILE A 78 28.92 -0.69 -2.51
C ILE A 78 28.62 0.36 -1.44
N LEU A 79 29.65 0.96 -0.83
CA LEU A 79 29.46 2.01 0.18
C LEU A 79 28.95 3.33 -0.43
N GLU A 80 29.31 3.65 -1.67
CA GLU A 80 28.66 4.75 -2.40
C GLU A 80 27.16 4.48 -2.58
N CYS A 81 26.77 3.26 -2.98
CA CYS A 81 25.37 2.86 -3.14
C CYS A 81 24.60 2.80 -1.81
N LYS A 82 25.27 2.47 -0.71
CA LYS A 82 24.69 2.50 0.65
C LYS A 82 24.14 3.87 1.00
N ASN A 83 24.86 4.94 0.64
CA ASN A 83 24.41 6.33 0.86
C ASN A 83 23.14 6.67 0.06
N ASN A 84 22.83 5.90 -0.99
CA ASN A 84 21.60 6.02 -1.78
C ASN A 84 20.49 5.03 -1.34
N GLY A 85 20.64 4.37 -0.17
CA GLY A 85 19.61 3.50 0.43
C GLY A 85 19.76 2.00 0.17
N GLN A 86 20.88 1.56 -0.43
CA GLN A 86 21.21 0.13 -0.53
C GLN A 86 21.55 -0.45 0.86
N VAL A 87 21.06 -1.66 1.17
CA VAL A 87 21.41 -2.33 2.44
C VAL A 87 22.75 -3.03 2.27
N VAL A 88 23.67 -2.81 3.21
CA VAL A 88 25.00 -3.44 3.20
C VAL A 88 25.14 -4.35 4.40
N LEU A 89 25.58 -5.58 4.14
CA LEU A 89 25.59 -6.69 5.09
C LEU A 89 26.96 -7.36 5.13
N PRO A 90 27.86 -6.98 6.07
CA PRO A 90 29.15 -7.62 6.18
C PRO A 90 29.07 -9.01 6.85
N VAL A 91 29.83 -9.95 6.30
CA VAL A 91 30.05 -11.30 6.83
C VAL A 91 31.54 -11.49 7.03
N PHE A 92 31.98 -11.61 8.27
CA PHE A 92 33.37 -11.86 8.66
C PHE A 92 33.60 -13.37 8.73
N TYR A 93 34.10 -13.94 7.63
CA TYR A 93 34.32 -15.37 7.47
C TYR A 93 35.73 -15.77 7.89
N LYS A 94 35.86 -16.35 9.09
CA LYS A 94 37.14 -16.78 9.69
C LYS A 94 38.17 -15.63 9.80
N VAL A 95 37.68 -14.42 10.05
CA VAL A 95 38.45 -13.19 10.22
C VAL A 95 37.83 -12.39 11.37
N ASP A 96 38.65 -11.79 12.23
CA ASP A 96 38.13 -10.91 13.27
C ASP A 96 37.75 -9.53 12.68
N PRO A 97 36.54 -9.00 12.95
CA PRO A 97 36.14 -7.67 12.51
C PRO A 97 37.14 -6.57 12.89
N SER A 98 37.85 -6.72 14.01
CA SER A 98 38.87 -5.76 14.45
C SER A 98 40.08 -5.70 13.51
N ASP A 99 40.44 -6.82 12.87
CA ASP A 99 41.53 -6.86 11.89
C ASP A 99 41.14 -6.12 10.61
N VAL A 100 39.87 -6.20 10.20
CA VAL A 100 39.34 -5.42 9.08
C VAL A 100 39.28 -3.93 9.43
N ARG A 101 38.81 -3.60 10.65
CA ARG A 101 38.62 -2.22 11.14
C ARG A 101 39.91 -1.44 11.27
N ASN A 102 40.92 -2.07 11.84
CA ASN A 102 42.22 -1.46 12.11
C ASN A 102 43.25 -1.80 11.02
N GLN A 103 42.85 -2.58 10.01
CA GLN A 103 43.71 -3.08 8.93
C GLN A 103 44.97 -3.76 9.50
N HIS A 104 44.79 -4.65 10.46
CA HIS A 104 45.85 -5.46 11.03
C HIS A 104 46.06 -6.75 10.22
N GLU A 105 47.08 -7.52 10.59
CA GLU A 105 47.43 -8.81 9.98
C GLU A 105 47.48 -8.75 8.44
N LYS A 106 46.75 -9.66 7.77
CA LYS A 106 46.72 -9.82 6.32
C LYS A 106 46.10 -8.63 5.59
N PHE A 107 45.20 -7.89 6.23
CA PHE A 107 44.62 -6.69 5.65
C PHE A 107 45.68 -5.58 5.57
N GLY A 108 46.45 -5.38 6.64
CA GLY A 108 47.56 -4.42 6.68
C GLY A 108 48.68 -4.78 5.72
N GLU A 109 49.10 -6.05 5.71
CA GLU A 109 50.12 -6.55 4.77
C GLU A 109 49.72 -6.33 3.31
N ALA A 110 48.46 -6.60 2.96
CA ALA A 110 47.95 -6.42 1.61
C ALA A 110 47.91 -4.95 1.20
N LEU A 111 47.43 -4.06 2.06
CA LEU A 111 47.40 -2.63 1.79
C LEU A 111 48.80 -2.04 1.65
N ALA A 112 49.77 -2.44 2.48
CA ALA A 112 51.15 -2.00 2.35
C ALA A 112 51.79 -2.44 1.01
N LYS A 113 51.42 -3.62 0.49
CA LYS A 113 51.81 -4.05 -0.86
C LYS A 113 51.18 -3.16 -1.93
N HIS A 114 49.89 -2.84 -1.79
CA HIS A 114 49.21 -1.94 -2.72
C HIS A 114 49.77 -0.52 -2.69
N GLU A 115 50.16 0.02 -1.54
CA GLU A 115 50.84 1.32 -1.44
C GLU A 115 52.16 1.34 -2.22
N LYS A 116 52.88 0.21 -2.25
CA LYS A 116 54.09 0.07 -3.06
C LYS A 116 53.79 -0.09 -4.55
N LYS A 117 52.68 -0.73 -4.93
CA LYS A 117 52.25 -0.91 -6.33
C LYS A 117 51.67 0.38 -6.92
N PHE A 118 50.93 1.15 -6.12
CA PHE A 118 50.22 2.38 -6.52
C PHE A 118 50.83 3.63 -5.89
N LYS A 119 52.17 3.74 -5.89
CA LYS A 119 52.89 4.88 -5.29
C LYS A 119 52.44 6.24 -5.84
N ASP A 120 52.07 6.28 -7.11
CA ASP A 120 51.62 7.49 -7.82
C ASP A 120 50.11 7.75 -7.66
N ASN A 121 49.37 6.85 -6.99
CA ASN A 121 47.94 6.98 -6.72
C ASN A 121 47.62 6.61 -5.27
N LYS A 122 48.21 7.38 -4.34
CA LYS A 122 48.02 7.19 -2.90
C LYS A 122 46.56 7.37 -2.47
N GLU A 123 45.82 8.24 -3.15
CA GLU A 123 44.41 8.51 -2.89
C GLU A 123 43.55 7.24 -3.04
N LYS A 124 43.83 6.40 -4.05
CA LYS A 124 43.11 5.14 -4.26
C LYS A 124 43.23 4.21 -3.04
N VAL A 125 44.44 4.06 -2.49
CA VAL A 125 44.65 3.19 -1.32
C VAL A 125 44.01 3.78 -0.06
N GLN A 126 44.00 5.11 0.08
CA GLN A 126 43.30 5.77 1.19
C GLN A 126 41.78 5.55 1.12
N ARG A 127 41.19 5.60 -0.07
CA ARG A 127 39.77 5.24 -0.27
C ARG A 127 39.48 3.80 0.16
N TRP A 128 40.36 2.85 -0.18
CA TRP A 128 40.20 1.46 0.26
C TRP A 128 40.32 1.31 1.79
N ARG A 129 41.23 2.02 2.44
CA ARG A 129 41.34 2.05 3.91
C ARG A 129 40.07 2.57 4.56
N ALA A 130 39.56 3.70 4.08
CA ALA A 130 38.30 4.27 4.56
C ALA A 130 37.12 3.30 4.37
N ALA A 131 37.02 2.66 3.20
CA ALA A 131 35.96 1.72 2.91
C ALA A 131 35.99 0.47 3.80
N LEU A 132 37.17 -0.12 4.03
CA LEU A 132 37.33 -1.25 4.96
C LEU A 132 36.95 -0.85 6.39
N ASN A 133 37.40 0.33 6.82
CA ASN A 133 37.06 0.84 8.14
C ASN A 133 35.54 1.06 8.27
N GLU A 134 34.89 1.76 7.34
CA GLU A 134 33.46 2.01 7.38
C GLU A 134 32.64 0.71 7.38
N ALA A 135 32.96 -0.22 6.47
CA ALA A 135 32.26 -1.50 6.37
C ALA A 135 32.38 -2.34 7.65
N SER A 136 33.52 -2.24 8.37
CA SER A 136 33.73 -2.94 9.64
C SER A 136 32.95 -2.36 10.83
N HIS A 137 32.37 -1.16 10.68
CA HIS A 137 31.48 -0.56 11.68
C HIS A 137 30.00 -0.90 11.44
N ILE A 138 29.68 -1.47 10.28
CA ILE A 138 28.32 -1.96 9.99
C ILE A 138 28.10 -3.27 10.76
N SER A 139 26.95 -3.39 11.42
CA SER A 139 26.54 -4.63 12.08
C SER A 139 26.49 -5.77 11.07
N GLY A 140 27.15 -6.88 11.40
CA GLY A 140 27.25 -8.04 10.52
C GLY A 140 27.48 -9.34 11.28
N TRP A 141 27.71 -10.42 10.54
CA TRP A 141 27.89 -11.75 11.13
C TRP A 141 29.34 -12.17 11.19
N HIS A 142 29.71 -12.83 12.28
CA HIS A 142 31.06 -13.34 12.48
C HIS A 142 31.05 -14.86 12.55
N TYR A 143 31.74 -15.51 11.61
CA TYR A 143 31.91 -16.96 11.60
C TYR A 143 33.32 -17.34 12.07
N LYS A 144 33.45 -17.86 13.29
CA LYS A 144 34.73 -18.28 13.89
C LYS A 144 35.03 -19.78 13.74
N ASN A 145 34.26 -20.50 12.91
CA ASN A 145 34.32 -21.96 12.80
C ASN A 145 33.95 -22.69 14.12
N ASP A 146 33.12 -22.04 14.93
CA ASP A 146 32.63 -22.46 16.25
C ASP A 146 31.27 -23.17 16.20
N ARG A 147 30.61 -23.15 15.03
CA ARG A 147 29.31 -23.79 14.79
C ARG A 147 29.16 -24.29 13.35
N PRO A 148 28.16 -25.16 13.07
CA PRO A 148 27.89 -25.63 11.71
C PRO A 148 27.65 -24.48 10.74
N GLN A 149 28.39 -24.46 9.62
CA GLN A 149 28.30 -23.40 8.61
C GLN A 149 26.90 -23.26 8.01
N PHE A 150 26.17 -24.38 7.88
CA PHE A 150 24.80 -24.38 7.37
C PHE A 150 23.86 -23.52 8.24
N ARG A 151 23.87 -23.68 9.57
CA ARG A 151 23.05 -22.85 10.47
C ARG A 151 23.41 -21.36 10.42
N PHE A 152 24.70 -21.07 10.24
CA PHE A 152 25.15 -19.70 10.04
C PHE A 152 24.59 -19.09 8.74
N ILE A 153 24.50 -19.87 7.67
CA ILE A 153 23.88 -19.44 6.42
C ILE A 153 22.36 -19.29 6.56
N GLU A 154 21.68 -20.18 7.31
CA GLU A 154 20.25 -20.06 7.59
C GLU A 154 19.93 -18.74 8.30
N GLU A 155 20.73 -18.31 9.28
CA GLU A 155 20.54 -17.02 9.95
C GLU A 155 20.68 -15.83 9.00
N ILE A 156 21.66 -15.88 8.08
CA ILE A 156 21.84 -14.86 7.05
C ILE A 156 20.63 -14.85 6.10
N LEU A 157 20.13 -16.03 5.71
CA LEU A 157 18.95 -16.18 4.87
C LEU A 157 17.71 -15.59 5.56
N GLU A 158 17.47 -15.89 6.83
CA GLU A 158 16.33 -15.36 7.58
C GLU A 158 16.35 -13.83 7.61
N GLU A 159 17.52 -13.22 7.85
CA GLU A 159 17.67 -11.76 7.81
C GLU A 159 17.37 -11.21 6.42
N ILE A 160 17.89 -11.83 5.35
CA ILE A 160 17.67 -11.36 3.98
C ILE A 160 16.21 -11.52 3.56
N LEU A 161 15.57 -12.64 3.89
CA LEU A 161 14.15 -12.83 3.65
C LEU A 161 13.34 -11.79 4.41
N SER A 162 13.71 -11.48 5.65
CA SER A 162 13.08 -10.41 6.43
C SER A 162 13.26 -9.03 5.78
N ALA A 163 14.45 -8.72 5.27
CA ALA A 163 14.76 -7.47 4.59
C ALA A 163 14.03 -7.34 3.25
N LYS A 164 13.91 -8.46 2.51
CA LYS A 164 13.14 -8.57 1.27
C LYS A 164 11.64 -8.42 1.53
N LEU A 165 11.10 -9.00 2.61
CA LEU A 165 9.70 -8.88 3.01
C LEU A 165 9.26 -7.43 3.26
N ASN A 166 10.10 -6.58 3.87
CA ASN A 166 9.79 -5.14 4.02
C ASN A 166 9.79 -4.37 2.70
N ARG A 167 10.37 -4.97 1.66
CA ARG A 167 10.46 -4.40 0.30
C ARG A 167 9.60 -5.17 -0.69
N THR A 168 8.82 -6.16 -0.25
CA THR A 168 7.84 -6.83 -1.10
C THR A 168 6.76 -5.81 -1.39
N GLN A 169 6.76 -5.30 -2.62
CA GLN A 169 5.75 -4.36 -3.05
C GLN A 169 4.38 -5.05 -2.96
N VAL A 170 3.44 -4.42 -2.27
CA VAL A 170 2.03 -4.76 -2.39
C VAL A 170 1.64 -4.50 -3.83
N PHE A 171 0.96 -5.44 -4.49
CA PHE A 171 0.65 -5.35 -5.92
C PHE A 171 0.00 -3.99 -6.26
N VAL A 172 0.66 -3.19 -7.11
CA VAL A 172 0.16 -1.90 -7.58
C VAL A 172 -0.71 -2.12 -8.82
N VAL A 173 -1.76 -1.31 -8.93
CA VAL A 173 -2.69 -1.32 -10.06
C VAL A 173 -1.94 -1.11 -11.37
N LYS A 174 -2.32 -1.87 -12.42
CA LYS A 174 -1.70 -1.89 -13.75
C LYS A 174 -1.47 -0.50 -14.38
N TYR A 175 -2.33 0.48 -14.08
CA TYR A 175 -2.28 1.84 -14.62
C TYR A 175 -2.44 2.86 -13.47
N PRO A 176 -1.34 3.34 -12.87
CA PRO A 176 -1.37 4.24 -11.72
C PRO A 176 -1.62 5.71 -12.11
N VAL A 177 -2.80 6.01 -12.65
CA VAL A 177 -3.14 7.37 -13.13
C VAL A 177 -3.56 8.27 -11.97
N GLY A 178 -2.99 9.49 -11.90
CA GLY A 178 -3.37 10.51 -10.91
C GLY A 178 -2.97 10.21 -9.47
N ILE A 179 -2.15 9.19 -9.24
CA ILE A 179 -1.78 8.76 -7.87
C ILE A 179 -0.75 9.71 -7.26
N ASP A 180 0.23 10.17 -8.04
CA ASP A 180 1.41 10.89 -7.53
C ASP A 180 1.03 12.20 -6.82
N SER A 181 0.12 13.00 -7.41
CA SER A 181 -0.35 14.24 -6.80
C SER A 181 -1.04 14.01 -5.44
N ARG A 182 -1.81 12.92 -5.32
CA ARG A 182 -2.50 12.53 -4.08
C ARG A 182 -1.50 11.98 -3.06
N ILE A 183 -0.49 11.25 -3.49
CA ILE A 183 0.62 10.82 -2.63
C ILE A 183 1.38 12.02 -2.09
N GLU A 184 1.72 13.02 -2.90
CA GLU A 184 2.42 14.21 -2.42
C GLU A 184 1.64 14.96 -1.34
N GLU A 185 0.32 15.14 -1.54
CA GLU A 185 -0.56 15.74 -0.53
C GLU A 185 -0.55 14.93 0.77
N ILE A 186 -0.65 13.61 0.69
CA ILE A 186 -0.65 12.70 1.85
C ILE A 186 0.71 12.66 2.54
N SER A 187 1.81 12.64 1.79
CA SER A 187 3.18 12.62 2.33
C SER A 187 3.46 13.86 3.18
N ARG A 188 2.89 15.02 2.82
CA ARG A 188 2.97 16.24 3.65
C ARG A 188 2.21 16.11 4.97
N LEU A 189 1.06 15.44 4.97
CA LEU A 189 0.29 15.19 6.20
C LEU A 189 1.00 14.18 7.11
N LEU A 190 1.59 13.15 6.52
CA LEU A 190 2.35 12.14 7.25
C LEU A 190 3.67 12.66 7.79
N ASP A 191 4.34 13.58 7.09
CA ASP A 191 5.61 14.19 7.51
C ASP A 191 6.59 13.15 8.03
N ILE A 192 7.10 12.30 7.13
CA ILE A 192 7.83 11.08 7.50
C ILE A 192 9.11 11.36 8.32
N GLU A 193 9.63 12.59 8.23
CA GLU A 193 10.82 13.05 8.94
C GLU A 193 10.52 13.47 10.39
N SER A 194 9.25 13.71 10.76
CA SER A 194 8.91 14.06 12.14
C SER A 194 8.96 12.85 13.08
N ASN A 195 9.38 13.06 14.32
CA ASN A 195 9.49 12.01 15.34
C ASN A 195 8.22 11.82 16.19
N ASP A 196 7.11 12.48 15.86
CA ASP A 196 5.81 12.27 16.50
C ASP A 196 5.11 11.01 15.98
N VAL A 197 3.97 10.66 16.57
CA VAL A 197 3.09 9.59 16.08
C VAL A 197 1.91 10.21 15.37
N ARG A 198 1.69 9.83 14.11
CA ARG A 198 0.59 10.36 13.29
C ARG A 198 -0.32 9.26 12.78
N MET A 199 -1.61 9.54 12.84
CA MET A 199 -2.65 8.70 12.27
C MET A 199 -3.36 9.48 11.15
N LEU A 200 -3.46 8.87 9.97
CA LEU A 200 -4.10 9.46 8.80
C LEU A 200 -5.30 8.63 8.36
N VAL A 201 -6.47 9.26 8.31
CA VAL A 201 -7.70 8.65 7.80
C VAL A 201 -7.91 9.09 6.35
N ILE A 202 -7.75 8.17 5.42
CA ILE A 202 -8.06 8.35 3.99
C ILE A 202 -9.52 7.94 3.78
N HIS A 203 -10.39 8.91 3.49
CA HIS A 203 -11.82 8.65 3.35
C HIS A 203 -12.41 9.18 2.04
N GLY A 204 -13.57 8.63 1.65
CA GLY A 204 -14.28 9.04 0.44
C GLY A 204 -15.17 7.94 -0.15
N LEU A 205 -15.72 8.23 -1.33
CA LEU A 205 -16.70 7.40 -2.03
C LEU A 205 -16.23 5.96 -2.27
N PRO A 206 -17.15 4.97 -2.35
CA PRO A 206 -16.84 3.65 -2.89
C PRO A 206 -16.21 3.78 -4.29
N GLY A 207 -15.19 2.98 -4.58
CA GLY A 207 -14.53 2.97 -5.90
C GLY A 207 -13.66 4.20 -6.24
N ILE A 208 -13.49 5.16 -5.32
CA ILE A 208 -12.69 6.39 -5.54
C ILE A 208 -11.17 6.16 -5.59
N GLY A 209 -10.68 4.96 -5.21
CA GLY A 209 -9.26 4.62 -5.25
C GLY A 209 -8.51 4.70 -3.92
N LYS A 210 -9.20 4.71 -2.76
CA LYS A 210 -8.55 4.74 -1.42
C LYS A 210 -7.50 3.65 -1.23
N THR A 211 -7.89 2.38 -1.43
CA THR A 211 -7.01 1.21 -1.34
C THR A 211 -5.82 1.34 -2.29
N THR A 212 -6.04 1.82 -3.51
CA THR A 212 -4.99 2.01 -4.52
C THR A 212 -3.94 3.04 -4.06
N ILE A 213 -4.39 4.18 -3.52
CA ILE A 213 -3.50 5.20 -2.96
C ILE A 213 -2.73 4.64 -1.77
N ALA A 214 -3.40 3.92 -0.87
CA ALA A 214 -2.76 3.33 0.30
C ALA A 214 -1.69 2.29 -0.07
N LYS A 215 -1.95 1.42 -1.06
CA LYS A 215 -0.98 0.44 -1.58
C LYS A 215 0.25 1.12 -2.19
N ALA A 216 0.04 2.14 -3.01
CA ALA A 216 1.13 2.90 -3.63
C ALA A 216 1.98 3.62 -2.56
N LEU A 217 1.33 4.21 -1.56
CA LEU A 217 2.00 4.86 -0.43
C LEU A 217 2.80 3.88 0.43
N PHE A 218 2.25 2.70 0.73
CA PHE A 218 2.96 1.65 1.46
C PHE A 218 4.27 1.29 0.75
N ASN A 219 4.19 1.02 -0.55
CA ASN A 219 5.36 0.67 -1.35
C ASN A 219 6.40 1.79 -1.39
N LEU A 220 5.94 3.04 -1.37
CA LEU A 220 6.81 4.20 -1.39
C LEU A 220 7.55 4.42 -0.06
N ILE A 221 6.92 4.17 1.09
CA ILE A 221 7.47 4.63 2.38
C ILE A 221 7.78 3.53 3.38
N ALA A 222 7.32 2.29 3.18
CA ALA A 222 7.50 1.18 4.13
C ALA A 222 8.97 0.93 4.49
N TYR A 223 9.88 1.09 3.53
CA TYR A 223 11.31 0.86 3.74
C TYR A 223 11.95 1.82 4.75
N ARG A 224 11.29 2.94 5.10
CA ARG A 224 11.77 3.94 6.07
C ARG A 224 11.42 3.60 7.52
N PHE A 225 10.75 2.47 7.74
CA PHE A 225 10.29 2.03 9.05
C PHE A 225 10.96 0.71 9.44
N GLU A 226 11.14 0.48 10.73
CA GLU A 226 11.77 -0.75 11.24
C GLU A 226 10.84 -1.96 11.13
N GLY A 227 9.54 -1.74 10.99
CA GLY A 227 8.53 -2.75 10.69
C GLY A 227 7.36 -2.12 9.94
N SER A 228 6.76 -2.87 9.03
CA SER A 228 5.67 -2.38 8.19
C SER A 228 4.65 -3.47 7.94
N SER A 229 3.35 -3.16 8.04
CA SER A 229 2.28 -4.11 7.73
C SER A 229 1.15 -3.42 6.96
N PHE A 230 0.61 -4.14 5.98
CA PHE A 230 -0.57 -3.74 5.22
C PHE A 230 -1.65 -4.81 5.42
N LEU A 231 -2.71 -4.46 6.16
CA LEU A 231 -3.82 -5.35 6.41
C LEU A 231 -4.96 -5.04 5.43
N GLU A 232 -5.15 -5.92 4.43
CA GLU A 232 -6.21 -5.78 3.41
C GLU A 232 -7.59 -6.15 3.96
N ASP A 233 -8.62 -5.48 3.44
CA ASP A 233 -10.04 -5.80 3.64
C ASP A 233 -10.43 -6.07 5.11
N VAL A 234 -10.05 -5.16 6.02
CA VAL A 234 -10.23 -5.32 7.47
C VAL A 234 -11.70 -5.53 7.82
N ARG A 235 -12.65 -4.84 7.18
CA ARG A 235 -14.09 -5.11 7.38
C ARG A 235 -14.44 -6.57 7.18
N GLU A 236 -14.00 -7.18 6.08
CA GLU A 236 -14.34 -8.56 5.74
C GLU A 236 -13.60 -9.55 6.65
N ASN A 237 -12.31 -9.31 6.87
CA ASN A 237 -11.44 -10.18 7.63
C ASN A 237 -11.67 -10.10 9.16
N SER A 238 -12.41 -9.11 9.66
CA SER A 238 -12.73 -8.96 11.08
C SER A 238 -14.14 -9.43 11.48
N LYS A 239 -14.94 -9.98 10.54
CA LYS A 239 -16.31 -10.45 10.82
C LYS A 239 -16.40 -11.56 11.87
N THR A 240 -15.31 -12.28 12.09
CA THR A 240 -15.24 -13.37 13.07
C THR A 240 -14.04 -13.20 14.00
N ASN A 241 -14.16 -13.72 15.22
CA ASN A 241 -13.03 -13.74 16.18
C ASN A 241 -11.79 -14.44 15.59
N GLY A 242 -11.99 -15.49 14.76
CA GLY A 242 -10.91 -16.18 14.07
C GLY A 242 -10.17 -15.28 13.08
N GLY A 243 -10.90 -14.46 12.33
CA GLY A 243 -10.34 -13.50 11.38
C GLY A 243 -9.58 -12.36 12.07
N VAL A 244 -10.13 -11.80 13.15
CA VAL A 244 -9.41 -10.82 13.99
C VAL A 244 -8.09 -11.39 14.51
N LEU A 245 -8.09 -12.65 14.98
CA LEU A 245 -6.86 -13.33 15.42
C LEU A 245 -5.84 -13.54 14.29
N GLN A 246 -6.27 -13.67 13.04
CA GLN A 246 -5.38 -13.76 11.89
C GLN A 246 -4.74 -12.40 11.58
N LEU A 247 -5.54 -11.33 11.57
CA LEU A 247 -5.04 -9.96 11.38
C LEU A 247 -4.01 -9.58 12.45
N GLN A 248 -4.27 -9.89 13.72
CA GLN A 248 -3.31 -9.68 14.81
C GLN A 248 -2.01 -10.48 14.63
N LYS A 249 -2.09 -11.71 14.11
CA LYS A 249 -0.90 -12.53 13.82
C LYS A 249 -0.08 -11.93 12.68
N ALA A 250 -0.75 -11.48 11.61
CA ALA A 250 -0.11 -10.80 10.49
C ALA A 250 0.62 -9.54 10.97
N LEU A 251 -0.09 -8.68 11.71
CA LEU A 251 0.47 -7.48 12.33
C LEU A 251 1.72 -7.78 13.17
N TYR A 252 1.62 -8.76 14.08
CA TYR A 252 2.73 -9.17 14.94
C TYR A 252 3.93 -9.67 14.14
N TYR A 253 3.71 -10.56 13.17
CA TYR A 253 4.79 -11.16 12.40
C TYR A 253 5.48 -10.15 11.49
N GLU A 254 4.70 -9.34 10.76
CA GLU A 254 5.21 -8.38 9.78
C GLU A 254 5.93 -7.19 10.42
N ILE A 255 5.41 -6.67 11.55
CA ILE A 255 6.04 -5.53 12.22
C ILE A 255 7.15 -5.97 13.17
N LEU A 256 6.89 -6.95 14.05
CA LEU A 256 7.82 -7.26 15.14
C LEU A 256 8.89 -8.27 14.74
N ARG A 257 8.63 -9.13 13.74
CA ARG A 257 9.57 -10.13 13.23
C ARG A 257 10.11 -11.11 14.28
N VAL A 258 9.41 -11.28 15.40
CA VAL A 258 9.75 -12.22 16.47
C VAL A 258 8.91 -13.49 16.33
N GLY A 259 9.46 -14.66 16.70
CA GLY A 259 8.82 -15.97 16.59
C GLY A 259 7.41 -16.10 17.17
N LYS A 260 6.77 -17.25 16.89
CA LYS A 260 5.34 -17.55 17.10
C LYS A 260 4.74 -16.94 18.38
N LEU A 261 3.63 -16.19 18.24
CA LEU A 261 2.75 -15.80 19.34
C LEU A 261 2.26 -17.05 20.10
N LYS A 262 2.73 -17.23 21.34
CA LYS A 262 2.39 -18.39 22.18
C LYS A 262 1.08 -18.20 22.97
N VAL A 263 0.55 -16.99 23.04
CA VAL A 263 -0.60 -16.65 23.89
C VAL A 263 -1.93 -16.87 23.18
N HIS A 264 -2.94 -17.28 23.93
CA HIS A 264 -4.32 -17.51 23.48
C HIS A 264 -5.24 -16.37 23.93
N GLY A 265 -6.14 -15.93 23.04
CA GLY A 265 -7.12 -14.85 23.29
C GLY A 265 -6.75 -13.51 22.64
N ILE A 266 -7.76 -12.81 22.10
CA ILE A 266 -7.64 -11.54 21.36
C ILE A 266 -7.00 -10.46 22.23
N SER A 267 -7.56 -10.18 23.41
CA SER A 267 -7.13 -9.06 24.27
C SER A 267 -5.72 -9.25 24.84
N LYS A 268 -5.36 -10.48 25.23
CA LYS A 268 -4.01 -10.77 25.74
C LYS A 268 -2.94 -10.62 24.66
N ARG A 269 -3.26 -10.98 23.41
CA ARG A 269 -2.35 -10.80 22.27
C ARG A 269 -2.12 -9.33 21.91
N ILE A 270 -3.16 -8.50 21.95
CA ILE A 270 -3.01 -7.06 21.71
C ILE A 270 -2.00 -6.48 22.69
N ASN A 271 -2.14 -6.76 23.98
CA ASN A 271 -1.22 -6.22 24.98
C ASN A 271 0.24 -6.62 24.71
N GLU A 272 0.49 -7.88 24.31
CA GLU A 272 1.83 -8.33 23.92
C GLU A 272 2.36 -7.66 22.65
N ILE A 273 1.50 -7.49 21.63
CA ILE A 273 1.83 -6.77 20.40
C ILE A 273 2.23 -5.34 20.76
N MET A 274 1.41 -4.67 21.56
CA MET A 274 1.57 -3.26 21.86
C MET A 274 2.77 -2.96 22.76
N GLU A 275 3.04 -3.80 23.77
CA GLU A 275 4.27 -3.71 24.58
C GLU A 275 5.52 -3.71 23.70
N LYS A 276 5.52 -4.50 22.62
CA LYS A 276 6.65 -4.55 21.70
C LYS A 276 6.66 -3.40 20.69
N LEU A 277 5.49 -2.94 20.21
CA LEU A 277 5.37 -1.79 19.31
C LEU A 277 5.82 -0.47 19.95
N ARG A 278 5.86 -0.40 21.29
CA ARG A 278 6.34 0.77 22.04
C ARG A 278 7.80 1.13 21.79
N TYR A 279 8.61 0.17 21.34
CA TYR A 279 10.06 0.34 21.19
C TYR A 279 10.54 0.30 19.74
N LYS A 280 9.62 0.23 18.76
CA LYS A 280 9.96 0.01 17.36
C LYS A 280 9.19 0.95 16.44
N LYS A 281 9.88 1.78 15.66
CA LYS A 281 9.25 2.69 14.69
C LYS A 281 8.57 1.89 13.58
N PHE A 282 7.26 2.01 13.41
CA PHE A 282 6.52 1.20 12.44
C PHE A 282 5.57 1.98 11.52
N LEU A 283 5.26 1.37 10.37
CA LEU A 283 4.19 1.78 9.46
C LEU A 283 3.08 0.74 9.47
N LEU A 284 1.84 1.16 9.69
CA LEU A 284 0.68 0.28 9.59
C LEU A 284 -0.37 0.89 8.69
N ILE A 285 -0.87 0.09 7.74
CA ILE A 285 -2.05 0.44 6.95
C ILE A 285 -3.18 -0.55 7.22
N LEU A 286 -4.34 -0.03 7.62
CA LEU A 286 -5.59 -0.76 7.76
C LEU A 286 -6.51 -0.39 6.60
N ASP A 287 -6.75 -1.31 5.68
CA ASP A 287 -7.59 -1.07 4.52
C ASP A 287 -9.05 -1.45 4.77
N ASP A 288 -9.97 -0.59 4.32
CA ASP A 288 -11.42 -0.79 4.29
C ASP A 288 -12.05 -1.06 5.67
N VAL A 289 -11.73 -0.20 6.64
CA VAL A 289 -12.28 -0.23 8.00
C VAL A 289 -13.65 0.46 8.04
N ASP A 290 -14.65 -0.16 8.66
CA ASP A 290 -16.01 0.38 8.81
C ASP A 290 -16.51 0.48 10.25
N LYS A 291 -15.74 -0.02 11.23
CA LYS A 291 -16.09 0.09 12.65
C LYS A 291 -14.89 0.42 13.52
N LEU A 292 -15.13 1.14 14.61
CA LEU A 292 -14.10 1.54 15.57
C LEU A 292 -13.50 0.32 16.31
N ASP A 293 -14.35 -0.65 16.66
CA ASP A 293 -13.94 -1.87 17.36
C ASP A 293 -12.90 -2.67 16.57
N GLN A 294 -12.93 -2.63 15.24
CA GLN A 294 -11.90 -3.24 14.38
C GLN A 294 -10.52 -2.64 14.62
N VAL A 295 -10.44 -1.32 14.80
CA VAL A 295 -9.19 -0.62 15.09
C VAL A 295 -8.74 -0.91 16.52
N GLU A 296 -9.65 -0.83 17.49
CA GLU A 296 -9.37 -1.12 18.90
C GLU A 296 -8.92 -2.57 19.11
N ASN A 297 -9.52 -3.51 18.39
CA ASN A 297 -9.14 -4.93 18.41
C ASN A 297 -7.78 -5.22 17.76
N LEU A 298 -7.19 -4.28 17.01
CA LEU A 298 -5.87 -4.45 16.41
C LEU A 298 -4.80 -3.64 17.15
N LEU A 299 -5.15 -2.46 17.64
CA LEU A 299 -4.21 -1.46 18.14
C LEU A 299 -4.40 -1.07 19.60
N GLY A 300 -5.47 -1.50 20.27
CA GLY A 300 -5.76 -1.07 21.64
C GLY A 300 -5.81 0.47 21.75
N LYS A 301 -5.02 1.05 22.65
CA LYS A 301 -4.90 2.50 22.85
C LYS A 301 -3.68 3.09 22.12
N CYS A 302 -3.82 4.32 21.62
CA CYS A 302 -2.79 4.97 20.78
C CYS A 302 -1.56 5.49 21.55
N ASN A 303 -1.64 5.58 22.87
CA ASN A 303 -0.57 6.08 23.75
C ASN A 303 0.65 5.13 23.84
N TRP A 304 0.62 3.99 23.17
CA TRP A 304 1.64 2.94 23.25
C TRP A 304 2.56 2.87 22.04
N PHE A 305 2.37 3.72 21.03
CA PHE A 305 3.18 3.68 19.81
C PHE A 305 4.55 4.36 19.98
N ALA A 306 5.59 3.75 19.41
CA ALA A 306 6.91 4.37 19.36
C ALA A 306 6.90 5.67 18.55
N SER A 307 7.67 6.67 19.00
CA SER A 307 7.95 7.90 18.27
C SER A 307 8.36 7.64 16.81
N GLY A 308 7.84 8.45 15.88
CA GLY A 308 8.06 8.31 14.44
C GLY A 308 7.15 7.28 13.75
N SER A 309 6.27 6.59 14.47
CA SER A 309 5.35 5.62 13.87
C SER A 309 4.23 6.30 13.08
N ARG A 310 3.75 5.62 12.03
CA ARG A 310 2.67 6.11 11.15
C ARG A 310 1.59 5.06 11.00
N ILE A 311 0.34 5.47 11.20
CA ILE A 311 -0.83 4.62 11.01
C ILE A 311 -1.71 5.26 9.94
N ILE A 312 -2.14 4.48 8.96
CA ILE A 312 -2.99 4.92 7.86
C ILE A 312 -4.22 4.03 7.84
N ILE A 313 -5.40 4.64 7.80
CA ILE A 313 -6.66 3.91 7.81
C ILE A 313 -7.46 4.36 6.59
N THR A 314 -7.85 3.42 5.73
CA THR A 314 -8.80 3.71 4.66
C THR A 314 -10.21 3.38 5.12
N THR A 315 -11.16 4.29 4.87
CA THR A 315 -12.55 4.10 5.28
C THR A 315 -13.51 4.83 4.35
N ARG A 316 -14.79 4.46 4.41
CA ARG A 316 -15.87 5.22 3.76
C ARG A 316 -16.51 6.20 4.74
N GLU A 317 -16.22 6.06 6.03
CA GLU A 317 -16.83 6.82 7.12
C GLU A 317 -15.96 8.00 7.55
N LYS A 318 -16.43 9.22 7.29
CA LYS A 318 -15.69 10.46 7.60
C LYS A 318 -15.35 10.59 9.08
N LYS A 319 -16.25 10.18 9.97
CA LYS A 319 -16.13 10.39 11.43
C LYS A 319 -15.79 9.11 12.22
N LEU A 320 -15.32 8.05 11.55
CA LEU A 320 -15.08 6.75 12.20
C LEU A 320 -14.25 6.83 13.48
N LEU A 321 -13.20 7.66 13.48
CA LEU A 321 -12.22 7.76 14.57
C LEU A 321 -12.32 9.07 15.36
N SER A 322 -13.46 9.76 15.33
CA SER A 322 -13.60 11.05 16.03
C SER A 322 -13.39 10.94 17.55
N THR A 323 -13.61 9.75 18.12
CA THR A 323 -13.42 9.43 19.55
C THR A 323 -11.94 9.20 19.94
N LEU A 324 -11.04 8.92 18.99
CA LEU A 324 -9.61 8.66 19.24
C LEU A 324 -8.74 9.94 19.20
N ARG A 325 -9.35 11.13 19.07
CA ARG A 325 -8.64 12.41 18.88
C ARG A 325 -7.73 12.82 20.04
N GLU A 326 -7.96 12.30 21.24
CA GLU A 326 -7.26 12.76 22.45
C GLU A 326 -5.86 12.16 22.60
N ASP A 327 -5.56 11.03 21.94
CA ASP A 327 -4.33 10.25 22.19
C ASP A 327 -3.26 10.34 21.08
N CYS A 328 -3.58 10.89 19.89
CA CYS A 328 -2.65 10.96 18.76
C CYS A 328 -2.95 12.10 17.77
N HIS A 329 -1.94 12.51 16.98
CA HIS A 329 -2.14 13.49 15.91
C HIS A 329 -2.94 12.85 14.75
N LEU A 330 -4.25 13.06 14.78
CA LEU A 330 -5.21 12.50 13.83
C LEU A 330 -5.51 13.47 12.69
N PHE A 331 -5.21 13.06 11.46
CA PHE A 331 -5.45 13.81 10.23
C PHE A 331 -6.51 13.10 9.37
N TYR A 332 -7.26 13.89 8.60
CA TYR A 332 -8.24 13.38 7.65
C TYR A 332 -7.92 13.85 6.24
N TYR A 333 -7.93 12.92 5.29
CA TYR A 333 -7.74 13.19 3.87
C TYR A 333 -8.95 12.68 3.08
N LYS A 334 -9.70 13.62 2.49
CA LYS A 334 -10.80 13.29 1.58
C LYS A 334 -10.26 13.08 0.16
N VAL A 335 -10.35 11.87 -0.35
CA VAL A 335 -9.87 11.55 -1.70
C VAL A 335 -10.67 12.32 -2.75
N LYS A 336 -9.96 13.05 -3.61
CA LYS A 336 -10.52 13.78 -4.75
C LYS A 336 -10.80 12.81 -5.90
N LYS A 337 -11.93 13.02 -6.59
CA LYS A 337 -12.24 12.37 -7.87
C LYS A 337 -11.15 12.63 -8.89
N LEU A 338 -11.02 11.74 -9.88
CA LEU A 338 -10.16 12.00 -11.01
C LEU A 338 -10.67 13.21 -11.79
N ASP A 339 -9.76 14.06 -12.23
CA ASP A 339 -10.10 15.10 -13.20
C ASP A 339 -10.40 14.48 -14.58
N GLU A 340 -10.80 15.31 -15.54
CA GLU A 340 -11.17 14.83 -16.87
C GLU A 340 -9.98 14.21 -17.63
N CYS A 341 -8.77 14.75 -17.46
CA CYS A 341 -7.57 14.24 -18.10
C CYS A 341 -7.15 12.89 -17.50
N GLU A 342 -7.09 12.80 -16.17
CA GLU A 342 -6.83 11.58 -15.42
C GLU A 342 -7.88 10.50 -15.77
N SER A 343 -9.15 10.88 -15.82
CA SER A 343 -10.24 9.97 -16.16
C SER A 343 -10.12 9.43 -17.58
N ARG A 344 -9.78 10.30 -18.54
CA ARG A 344 -9.57 9.93 -19.94
C ARG A 344 -8.43 8.96 -20.11
N GLU A 345 -7.29 9.25 -19.48
CA GLU A 345 -6.11 8.39 -19.55
C GLU A 345 -6.41 7.01 -18.97
N LEU A 346 -6.99 6.95 -17.76
CA LEU A 346 -7.32 5.68 -17.11
C LEU A 346 -8.31 4.85 -17.96
N PHE A 347 -9.35 5.49 -18.49
CA PHE A 347 -10.32 4.81 -19.35
C PHE A 347 -9.68 4.26 -20.62
N CYS A 348 -8.89 5.07 -21.33
CA CYS A 348 -8.25 4.66 -22.57
C CYS A 348 -7.24 3.52 -22.34
N GLN A 349 -6.54 3.53 -21.21
CA GLN A 349 -5.63 2.43 -20.84
C GLN A 349 -6.37 1.11 -20.68
N HIS A 350 -7.56 1.12 -20.07
CA HIS A 350 -8.38 -0.08 -19.92
C HIS A 350 -9.04 -0.50 -21.24
N ALA A 351 -9.67 0.43 -21.97
CA ALA A 351 -10.47 0.15 -23.16
C ALA A 351 -9.66 -0.03 -24.45
N LEU A 352 -8.57 0.72 -24.61
CA LEU A 352 -7.81 0.82 -25.86
C LEU A 352 -6.32 0.45 -25.71
N LYS A 353 -5.84 0.23 -24.47
CA LYS A 353 -4.41 -0.03 -24.16
C LYS A 353 -3.49 1.12 -24.62
N ARG A 354 -4.02 2.35 -24.61
CA ARG A 354 -3.34 3.58 -25.03
C ARG A 354 -3.70 4.71 -24.08
N ASN A 355 -2.88 5.76 -24.03
CA ASN A 355 -3.15 6.95 -23.19
C ASN A 355 -4.25 7.84 -23.77
N LYS A 356 -4.53 7.74 -25.06
CA LYS A 356 -5.44 8.64 -25.79
C LYS A 356 -6.38 7.84 -26.70
N PRO A 357 -7.60 8.36 -26.93
CA PRO A 357 -8.51 7.77 -27.91
C PRO A 357 -8.01 7.98 -29.34
N ILE A 358 -8.47 7.10 -30.23
CA ILE A 358 -8.44 7.34 -31.68
C ILE A 358 -9.59 8.33 -32.00
N GLU A 359 -9.43 9.20 -32.99
CA GLU A 359 -10.39 10.29 -33.29
C GLU A 359 -11.86 9.82 -33.30
N ASP A 360 -12.17 8.72 -33.96
CA ASP A 360 -13.53 8.15 -34.06
C ASP A 360 -14.18 7.79 -32.71
N TYR A 361 -13.36 7.52 -31.68
CA TYR A 361 -13.83 7.13 -30.35
C TYR A 361 -13.87 8.31 -29.36
N SER A 362 -13.32 9.47 -29.72
CA SER A 362 -13.12 10.60 -28.79
C SER A 362 -14.43 11.06 -28.13
N GLU A 363 -15.50 11.20 -28.92
CA GLU A 363 -16.81 11.62 -28.42
C GLU A 363 -17.40 10.59 -27.45
N LEU A 364 -17.31 9.29 -27.76
CA LEU A 364 -17.80 8.24 -26.87
C LEU A 364 -16.99 8.16 -25.59
N VAL A 365 -15.67 8.33 -25.66
CA VAL A 365 -14.81 8.41 -24.49
C VAL A 365 -15.24 9.55 -23.58
N HIS A 366 -15.50 10.75 -24.12
CA HIS A 366 -15.99 11.88 -23.34
C HIS A 366 -17.33 11.55 -22.65
N GLN A 367 -18.26 10.89 -23.34
CA GLN A 367 -19.54 10.49 -22.74
C GLN A 367 -19.41 9.42 -21.65
N PHE A 368 -18.52 8.43 -21.80
CA PHE A 368 -18.24 7.44 -20.74
C PHE A 368 -17.56 8.07 -19.52
N ILE A 369 -16.65 9.02 -19.73
CA ILE A 369 -16.04 9.79 -18.63
C ILE A 369 -17.12 10.61 -17.92
N GLY A 370 -18.00 11.26 -18.68
CA GLY A 370 -19.14 12.01 -18.15
C GLY A 370 -20.11 11.14 -17.35
N TYR A 371 -20.29 9.87 -17.74
CA TYR A 371 -21.06 8.88 -16.97
C TYR A 371 -20.35 8.48 -15.67
N ALA A 372 -19.05 8.18 -15.72
CA ALA A 372 -18.27 7.75 -14.56
C ALA A 372 -18.01 8.86 -13.54
N LYS A 373 -18.04 10.13 -13.97
CA LYS A 373 -17.83 11.35 -13.15
C LYS A 373 -16.62 11.27 -12.21
N GLY A 374 -15.51 10.75 -12.74
CA GLY A 374 -14.23 10.70 -12.05
C GLY A 374 -14.09 9.60 -11.00
N LEU A 375 -14.92 8.54 -11.02
CA LEU A 375 -14.73 7.33 -10.21
C LEU A 375 -13.82 6.32 -10.93
N PRO A 376 -12.56 6.09 -10.46
CA PRO A 376 -11.61 5.19 -11.11
C PRO A 376 -12.16 3.79 -11.37
N LEU A 377 -12.85 3.21 -10.39
CA LEU A 377 -13.33 1.83 -10.50
C LEU A 377 -14.38 1.67 -11.60
N VAL A 378 -15.25 2.68 -11.77
CA VAL A 378 -16.26 2.68 -12.83
C VAL A 378 -15.60 2.77 -14.21
N LEU A 379 -14.63 3.66 -14.37
CA LEU A 379 -13.84 3.78 -15.59
C LEU A 379 -13.13 2.46 -15.94
N LYS A 380 -12.58 1.78 -14.94
CA LYS A 380 -11.95 0.45 -15.10
C LYS A 380 -12.94 -0.62 -15.53
N ILE A 381 -14.11 -0.71 -14.91
CA ILE A 381 -15.14 -1.72 -15.24
C ILE A 381 -15.62 -1.52 -16.68
N ILE A 382 -16.03 -0.30 -17.02
CA ILE A 382 -16.54 0.02 -18.36
C ILE A 382 -15.43 -0.15 -19.40
N GLY A 383 -14.23 0.35 -19.13
CA GLY A 383 -13.11 0.21 -20.06
C GLY A 383 -12.74 -1.25 -20.31
N ALA A 384 -12.79 -2.11 -19.29
CA ALA A 384 -12.55 -3.54 -19.47
C ALA A 384 -13.64 -4.23 -20.30
N ASP A 385 -14.92 -3.88 -20.09
CA ASP A 385 -16.05 -4.42 -20.85
C ASP A 385 -16.02 -4.04 -22.34
N LEU A 386 -15.54 -2.82 -22.64
CA LEU A 386 -15.44 -2.28 -23.99
C LEU A 386 -14.14 -2.67 -24.72
N TYR A 387 -13.21 -3.33 -24.03
CA TYR A 387 -11.95 -3.76 -24.63
C TYR A 387 -12.21 -4.69 -25.81
N ASP A 388 -11.52 -4.44 -26.92
CA ASP A 388 -11.62 -5.20 -28.17
C ASP A 388 -13.03 -5.20 -28.81
N LYS A 389 -13.84 -4.17 -28.51
CA LYS A 389 -15.14 -3.94 -29.13
C LYS A 389 -15.09 -2.85 -30.19
N ASN A 390 -15.90 -2.99 -31.22
CA ASN A 390 -16.03 -1.98 -32.27
C ASN A 390 -16.89 -0.78 -31.83
N LEU A 391 -16.85 0.30 -32.62
CA LEU A 391 -17.54 1.55 -32.35
C LEU A 391 -19.07 1.37 -32.15
N GLN A 392 -19.69 0.46 -32.90
CA GLN A 392 -21.13 0.22 -32.79
C GLN A 392 -21.51 -0.44 -31.46
N CYS A 393 -20.68 -1.39 -30.99
CA CYS A 393 -20.82 -1.97 -29.66
C CYS A 393 -20.67 -0.91 -28.57
N TRP A 394 -19.73 0.04 -28.70
CA TRP A 394 -19.56 1.12 -27.72
C TRP A 394 -20.80 2.03 -27.64
N LYS A 395 -21.37 2.41 -28.79
CA LYS A 395 -22.63 3.18 -28.85
C LYS A 395 -23.77 2.46 -28.15
N SER A 396 -23.95 1.17 -28.46
CA SER A 396 -25.01 0.34 -27.86
C SER A 396 -24.80 0.14 -26.35
N ALA A 397 -23.56 -0.09 -25.91
CA ALA A 397 -23.22 -0.23 -24.49
C ALA A 397 -23.47 1.07 -23.71
N LEU A 398 -23.15 2.23 -24.29
CA LEU A 398 -23.42 3.52 -23.67
C LEU A 398 -24.91 3.77 -23.48
N ASP A 399 -25.73 3.47 -24.49
CA ASP A 399 -27.20 3.56 -24.39
C ASP A 399 -27.72 2.61 -23.31
N LYS A 400 -27.21 1.37 -23.26
CA LYS A 400 -27.54 0.40 -22.21
C LYS A 400 -27.20 0.93 -20.81
N TYR A 401 -25.98 1.45 -20.59
CA TYR A 401 -25.55 1.93 -19.27
C TYR A 401 -26.29 3.18 -18.78
N LYS A 402 -26.76 4.03 -19.70
CA LYS A 402 -27.60 5.17 -19.36
C LYS A 402 -29.01 4.74 -18.91
N ARG A 403 -29.51 3.61 -19.38
CA ARG A 403 -30.86 3.09 -19.10
C ARG A 403 -30.90 2.07 -17.95
N ILE A 404 -29.95 1.15 -17.94
CA ILE A 404 -29.89 0.01 -17.02
C ILE A 404 -28.54 0.07 -16.31
N PRO A 405 -28.52 0.27 -14.98
CA PRO A 405 -27.28 0.30 -14.25
C PRO A 405 -26.55 -1.05 -14.35
N ASN A 406 -25.24 -1.00 -14.64
CA ASN A 406 -24.42 -2.20 -14.71
C ASN A 406 -24.34 -2.88 -13.33
N SER A 407 -24.61 -4.19 -13.25
CA SER A 407 -24.63 -4.96 -12.00
C SER A 407 -23.32 -4.89 -11.21
N ASN A 408 -22.17 -4.96 -11.87
CA ASN A 408 -20.86 -4.90 -11.20
C ASN A 408 -20.59 -3.50 -10.61
N ILE A 409 -21.08 -2.45 -11.26
CA ILE A 409 -21.01 -1.08 -10.73
C ILE A 409 -21.94 -0.96 -9.51
N GLN A 410 -23.16 -1.49 -9.62
CA GLN A 410 -24.16 -1.48 -8.57
C GLN A 410 -23.66 -2.18 -7.30
N GLU A 411 -23.13 -3.40 -7.43
CA GLU A 411 -22.60 -4.19 -6.30
C GLU A 411 -21.56 -3.42 -5.49
N VAL A 412 -20.65 -2.71 -6.16
CA VAL A 412 -19.59 -1.97 -5.45
C VAL A 412 -20.13 -0.71 -4.77
N LEU A 413 -21.08 0.00 -5.38
CA LEU A 413 -21.70 1.18 -4.78
C LEU A 413 -22.62 0.79 -3.60
N LYS A 414 -23.27 -0.38 -3.70
CA LYS A 414 -24.26 -0.87 -2.75
C LYS A 414 -23.68 -1.27 -1.40
N ILE A 415 -22.38 -1.57 -1.32
CA ILE A 415 -21.74 -1.97 -0.05
C ILE A 415 -21.95 -0.92 1.07
N SER A 416 -21.91 0.38 0.75
CA SER A 416 -22.19 1.42 1.74
C SER A 416 -23.67 1.50 2.14
N TYR A 417 -24.58 1.18 1.21
CA TYR A 417 -26.02 1.13 1.43
C TYR A 417 -26.42 -0.08 2.29
N ASP A 418 -25.84 -1.25 2.02
CA ASP A 418 -26.13 -2.48 2.78
C ASP A 418 -25.74 -2.36 4.26
N GLY A 419 -24.78 -1.48 4.59
CA GLY A 419 -24.39 -1.16 5.97
C GLY A 419 -25.30 -0.15 6.69
N LEU A 420 -26.39 0.31 6.07
CA LEU A 420 -27.40 1.17 6.68
C LEU A 420 -28.47 0.34 7.39
N ASP A 421 -29.05 0.89 8.45
CA ASP A 421 -30.30 0.36 9.02
C ASP A 421 -31.51 0.70 8.14
N GLN A 422 -32.68 0.15 8.48
CA GLN A 422 -33.87 0.28 7.64
C GLN A 422 -34.33 1.73 7.47
N ILE A 423 -34.28 2.56 8.52
CA ILE A 423 -34.72 3.96 8.46
C ILE A 423 -33.78 4.76 7.57
N GLN A 424 -32.47 4.57 7.73
CA GLN A 424 -31.46 5.22 6.90
C GLN A 424 -31.56 4.80 5.43
N ARG A 425 -31.90 3.54 5.15
CA ARG A 425 -32.15 3.06 3.79
C ARG A 425 -33.35 3.77 3.18
N ASP A 426 -34.44 3.89 3.92
CA ASP A 426 -35.64 4.58 3.44
C ASP A 426 -35.36 6.06 3.14
N ILE A 427 -34.69 6.76 4.06
CA ILE A 427 -34.28 8.16 3.85
C ILE A 427 -33.33 8.30 2.65
N PHE A 428 -32.36 7.37 2.50
CA PHE A 428 -31.46 7.37 1.36
C PHE A 428 -32.23 7.26 0.04
N LEU A 429 -33.21 6.36 -0.04
CA LEU A 429 -34.04 6.19 -1.23
C LEU A 429 -34.88 7.43 -1.49
N ASP A 430 -35.47 8.05 -0.47
CA ASP A 430 -36.25 9.29 -0.62
C ASP A 430 -35.39 10.44 -1.17
N VAL A 431 -34.15 10.58 -0.67
CA VAL A 431 -33.20 11.57 -1.20
C VAL A 431 -32.81 11.26 -2.65
N ALA A 432 -32.58 9.99 -2.97
CA ALA A 432 -32.23 9.58 -4.33
C ALA A 432 -33.37 9.86 -5.33
N CYS A 433 -34.61 9.61 -4.91
CA CYS A 433 -35.80 9.74 -5.76
C CYS A 433 -36.28 11.19 -5.89
N PHE A 434 -36.33 11.94 -4.78
CA PHE A 434 -37.06 13.21 -4.74
C PHE A 434 -36.20 14.40 -4.32
N PHE A 435 -35.29 14.23 -3.35
CA PHE A 435 -34.70 15.37 -2.64
C PHE A 435 -33.27 15.75 -3.07
N LYS A 436 -32.74 15.19 -4.15
CA LYS A 436 -31.46 15.67 -4.72
C LYS A 436 -31.59 17.14 -5.16
N GLY A 437 -30.71 17.98 -4.62
CA GLY A 437 -30.64 19.42 -4.91
C GLY A 437 -31.48 20.29 -3.96
N PHE A 438 -32.22 19.69 -3.04
CA PHE A 438 -33.03 20.41 -2.04
C PHE A 438 -32.17 20.81 -0.83
N TYR A 439 -32.61 21.85 -0.12
CA TYR A 439 -31.95 22.32 1.11
C TYR A 439 -32.10 21.29 2.23
N LYS A 440 -31.03 21.04 3.00
CA LYS A 440 -31.00 20.05 4.08
C LYS A 440 -32.13 20.27 5.08
N ASN A 441 -32.30 21.50 5.58
CA ASN A 441 -33.31 21.81 6.58
C ASN A 441 -34.73 21.54 6.06
N LEU A 442 -35.03 21.90 4.81
CA LEU A 442 -36.32 21.60 4.19
C LEU A 442 -36.60 20.09 4.12
N VAL A 443 -35.57 19.30 3.78
CA VAL A 443 -35.70 17.84 3.71
C VAL A 443 -35.92 17.24 5.10
N VAL A 444 -35.23 17.76 6.13
CA VAL A 444 -35.46 17.39 7.53
C VAL A 444 -36.91 17.65 7.93
N ASP A 445 -37.42 18.87 7.66
CA ASP A 445 -38.79 19.25 8.01
C ASP A 445 -39.84 18.36 7.32
N ILE A 446 -39.65 18.06 6.02
CA ILE A 446 -40.54 17.18 5.26
C ILE A 446 -40.52 15.76 5.84
N LEU A 447 -39.34 15.18 6.02
CA LEU A 447 -39.20 13.80 6.51
C LEU A 447 -39.68 13.65 7.96
N GLN A 448 -39.52 14.69 8.79
CA GLN A 448 -40.02 14.71 10.16
C GLN A 448 -41.56 14.73 10.21
N SER A 449 -42.21 15.34 9.22
CA SER A 449 -43.68 15.33 9.15
C SER A 449 -44.26 13.96 8.77
N SER A 450 -43.48 13.14 8.08
CA SER A 450 -43.88 11.80 7.61
C SER A 450 -43.41 10.65 8.50
N ASN A 451 -42.41 10.86 9.37
CA ASN A 451 -41.80 9.84 10.22
C ASN A 451 -42.05 10.10 11.72
N PHE A 452 -41.98 9.03 12.53
CA PHE A 452 -42.14 9.12 13.99
C PHE A 452 -40.88 9.61 14.75
N HIS A 453 -39.81 10.01 14.05
CA HIS A 453 -38.51 10.38 14.63
C HIS A 453 -37.82 11.47 13.79
N ASP A 454 -36.93 12.25 14.42
CA ASP A 454 -36.12 13.31 13.79
C ASP A 454 -35.05 12.73 12.84
N PRO A 455 -35.13 12.96 11.51
CA PRO A 455 -34.22 12.37 10.52
C PRO A 455 -32.82 12.99 10.52
N TYR A 456 -32.55 14.01 11.34
CA TYR A 456 -31.27 14.73 11.34
C TYR A 456 -30.07 13.79 11.57
N TYR A 457 -30.18 12.88 12.54
CA TYR A 457 -29.13 11.89 12.83
C TYR A 457 -28.88 10.95 11.65
N ASP A 458 -29.93 10.48 10.99
CA ASP A 458 -29.84 9.56 9.88
C ASP A 458 -29.24 10.23 8.64
N ILE A 459 -29.58 11.49 8.37
CA ILE A 459 -28.96 12.29 7.29
C ILE A 459 -27.46 12.50 7.57
N GLU A 460 -27.07 12.79 8.80
CA GLU A 460 -25.65 12.88 9.17
C GLU A 460 -24.92 11.54 8.96
N LYS A 461 -25.57 10.40 9.25
CA LYS A 461 -25.00 9.08 8.97
C LYS A 461 -24.79 8.81 7.49
N LEU A 462 -25.73 9.23 6.63
CA LEU A 462 -25.58 9.13 5.17
C LEU A 462 -24.41 9.98 4.65
N ILE A 463 -24.20 11.16 5.22
CA ILE A 463 -23.06 12.04 4.92
C ILE A 463 -21.75 11.41 5.39
N ASP A 464 -21.73 10.87 6.59
CA ASP A 464 -20.55 10.23 7.16
C ASP A 464 -20.11 9.04 6.32
N LYS A 465 -21.05 8.21 5.85
CA LYS A 465 -20.78 7.09 4.90
C LYS A 465 -20.50 7.54 3.46
N SER A 466 -20.38 8.85 3.21
CA SER A 466 -20.14 9.45 1.90
C SER A 466 -21.22 9.15 0.85
N LEU A 467 -22.44 8.77 1.24
CA LEU A 467 -23.55 8.53 0.30
C LEU A 467 -24.18 9.83 -0.19
N ILE A 468 -24.16 10.86 0.67
CA ILE A 468 -24.66 12.21 0.41
C ILE A 468 -23.55 13.24 0.71
N VAL A 469 -23.57 14.37 0.02
CA VAL A 469 -22.72 15.53 0.28
C VAL A 469 -23.59 16.77 0.38
N ILE A 470 -23.31 17.63 1.35
CA ILE A 470 -23.93 18.96 1.46
C ILE A 470 -23.08 19.98 0.69
N THR A 471 -23.70 20.82 -0.13
CA THR A 471 -23.02 21.94 -0.81
C THR A 471 -22.72 23.08 0.15
N LYS A 472 -21.96 24.09 -0.32
CA LYS A 472 -21.78 25.32 0.45
C LYS A 472 -23.10 26.05 0.73
N ASP A 473 -24.08 25.88 -0.16
CA ASP A 473 -25.43 26.47 -0.07
C ASP A 473 -26.41 25.56 0.67
N ASP A 474 -25.92 24.61 1.48
CA ASP A 474 -26.72 23.69 2.29
C ASP A 474 -27.68 22.76 1.50
N LYS A 475 -27.35 22.44 0.25
CA LYS A 475 -28.14 21.51 -0.59
C LYS A 475 -27.63 20.09 -0.52
N LEU A 476 -28.54 19.12 -0.44
CA LEU A 476 -28.22 17.70 -0.51
C LEU A 476 -27.85 17.31 -1.94
N LEU A 477 -26.68 16.73 -2.14
CA LEU A 477 -26.25 16.15 -3.41
C LEU A 477 -25.86 14.69 -3.24
N MET A 478 -26.18 13.91 -4.27
CA MET A 478 -25.71 12.54 -4.44
C MET A 478 -24.86 12.44 -5.71
N HIS A 479 -23.88 11.54 -5.67
CA HIS A 479 -23.21 11.12 -6.89
C HIS A 479 -24.23 10.49 -7.84
N ASP A 480 -24.22 10.84 -9.13
CA ASP A 480 -25.23 10.35 -10.08
C ASP A 480 -25.32 8.82 -10.13
N LEU A 481 -24.19 8.10 -10.09
CA LEU A 481 -24.21 6.64 -10.03
C LEU A 481 -24.75 6.08 -8.70
N ILE A 482 -24.57 6.79 -7.58
CA ILE A 482 -25.19 6.43 -6.29
C ILE A 482 -26.70 6.68 -6.35
N GLN A 483 -27.12 7.78 -6.97
CA GLN A 483 -28.53 8.06 -7.19
C GLN A 483 -29.17 7.01 -8.11
N GLN A 484 -28.52 6.66 -9.23
CA GLN A 484 -28.99 5.61 -10.14
C GLN A 484 -29.11 4.26 -9.43
N MET A 485 -28.19 3.93 -8.53
CA MET A 485 -28.32 2.77 -7.66
C MET A 485 -29.55 2.86 -6.74
N GLY A 486 -29.78 4.00 -6.09
CA GLY A 486 -30.98 4.20 -5.27
C GLY A 486 -32.28 4.06 -6.06
N LEU A 487 -32.34 4.63 -7.26
CA LEU A 487 -33.51 4.52 -8.15
C LEU A 487 -33.78 3.06 -8.57
N GLU A 488 -32.73 2.31 -8.90
CA GLU A 488 -32.86 0.89 -9.26
C GLU A 488 -33.31 0.03 -8.07
N ILE A 489 -32.79 0.30 -6.88
CA ILE A 489 -33.24 -0.38 -5.65
C ILE A 489 -34.73 -0.07 -5.39
N ALA A 490 -35.13 1.21 -5.48
CA ALA A 490 -36.52 1.60 -5.28
C ALA A 490 -37.46 0.91 -6.27
N ARG A 491 -37.05 0.81 -7.55
CA ARG A 491 -37.79 0.09 -8.59
C ARG A 491 -37.96 -1.39 -8.25
N GLN A 492 -36.90 -2.06 -7.83
CA GLN A 492 -36.95 -3.49 -7.46
C GLN A 492 -37.84 -3.74 -6.23
N GLU A 493 -37.83 -2.84 -5.25
CA GLU A 493 -38.72 -2.93 -4.07
C GLU A 493 -40.20 -2.86 -4.45
N SER A 494 -40.57 -2.01 -5.42
CA SER A 494 -41.93 -1.93 -5.95
C SER A 494 -42.35 -3.20 -6.71
N GLU A 495 -41.46 -3.77 -7.55
CA GLU A 495 -41.76 -4.98 -8.32
C GLU A 495 -42.00 -6.20 -7.40
N VAL A 496 -41.25 -6.31 -6.29
CA VAL A 496 -41.37 -7.42 -5.34
C VAL A 496 -42.59 -7.28 -4.43
N SER A 497 -42.91 -6.06 -3.97
CA SER A 497 -43.96 -5.85 -2.96
C SER A 497 -45.37 -5.70 -3.53
N LYS A 498 -45.52 -5.49 -4.85
CA LYS A 498 -46.79 -5.12 -5.52
C LYS A 498 -47.51 -3.94 -4.83
N LYS A 499 -46.80 -3.15 -4.04
CA LYS A 499 -47.27 -1.95 -3.35
C LYS A 499 -46.24 -0.87 -3.57
N TYR A 500 -46.58 0.12 -4.35
CA TYR A 500 -45.67 1.21 -4.69
C TYR A 500 -45.41 2.09 -3.47
N ARG A 501 -44.26 1.89 -2.79
CA ARG A 501 -43.81 2.79 -1.71
C ARG A 501 -43.34 4.15 -2.24
N ARG A 502 -42.86 4.19 -3.49
CA ARG A 502 -42.33 5.39 -4.16
C ARG A 502 -42.78 5.38 -5.62
N LEU A 503 -43.46 6.44 -6.06
CA LEU A 503 -43.86 6.63 -7.45
C LEU A 503 -42.79 7.46 -8.18
N LEU A 504 -42.06 6.82 -9.09
CA LEU A 504 -40.95 7.46 -9.81
C LEU A 504 -41.39 8.09 -11.14
N CYS A 505 -42.45 7.56 -11.75
CA CYS A 505 -43.03 8.06 -12.98
C CYS A 505 -44.47 8.53 -12.76
N TYR A 506 -44.82 9.67 -13.33
CA TYR A 506 -46.19 10.20 -13.28
C TYR A 506 -47.19 9.25 -13.97
N GLU A 507 -46.74 8.53 -15.00
CA GLU A 507 -47.54 7.57 -15.77
C GLU A 507 -48.02 6.38 -14.93
N ASP A 508 -47.30 6.03 -13.86
CA ASP A 508 -47.67 4.96 -12.93
C ASP A 508 -48.67 5.43 -11.87
N ALA A 509 -48.81 6.75 -11.68
CA ALA A 509 -49.65 7.32 -10.63
C ALA A 509 -51.16 6.99 -10.78
N PRO A 510 -51.77 6.98 -11.98
CA PRO A 510 -53.17 6.60 -12.15
C PRO A 510 -53.44 5.13 -11.77
N GLU A 511 -52.53 4.21 -12.07
CA GLU A 511 -52.72 2.79 -11.70
C GLU A 511 -52.73 2.62 -10.18
N VAL A 512 -51.82 3.31 -9.48
CA VAL A 512 -51.72 3.23 -8.01
C VAL A 512 -52.85 3.96 -7.29
N LEU A 513 -53.28 5.12 -7.80
CA LEU A 513 -54.36 5.91 -7.17
C LEU A 513 -55.76 5.34 -7.45
N ASN A 514 -55.91 4.49 -8.48
CA ASN A 514 -57.19 3.87 -8.84
C ASN A 514 -57.39 2.46 -8.22
N GLU A 515 -56.37 1.86 -7.59
CA GLU A 515 -56.50 0.53 -6.93
C GLU A 515 -57.33 0.54 -5.63
N ASP A 516 -57.78 1.70 -5.12
CA ASP A 516 -58.71 1.81 -3.98
C ASP A 516 -60.20 1.92 -4.39
N THR A 517 -60.64 1.11 -5.36
CA THR A 517 -62.08 0.86 -5.59
C THR A 517 -62.41 -0.63 -5.76
N VAL A 518 -62.25 -1.42 -4.69
CA VAL A 518 -63.23 -2.46 -4.27
C VAL A 518 -63.21 -2.60 -2.75
#